data_AF-A0A855K472-F1
#
_entry.id   AF-A0A855K472-F1
#
_cell.length_a   1.000
_cell.length_b   1.000
_cell.length_c   1.000
_cell.angle_alpha   90.00
_cell.angle_beta   90.00
_cell.angle_gamma   90.00
#
_symmetry.space_group_name_H-M   'P 1'
#
loop_
_entity.id
_entity.type
_entity.pdbx_description
1 polymer ?
#
loop_
_entity_poly.entity_id
_entity_poly.type
_entity_poly.pdbx_seq_one_letter_code
_entity_poly.pdbx_strand_id
1 'polypeptide(L)'
;RIVVLTGYASIATAVEAIKLGASNYLPKPSDTDDIEAAFAKAEGGAAGDVATPLGNRPTSIKTLEWERIHQTLAENNFNISETARQ
;
A
#
# COMPACT_ATOMS: atom_id res chain seq x y z
N ARG A 1 13.76 13.85 13.59
CA ARG A 1 12.76 13.42 12.59
C ARG A 1 13.42 12.35 11.75
N ILE A 2 12.74 11.24 11.47
CA ILE A 2 13.35 10.07 10.80
C ILE A 2 12.55 9.79 9.54
N VAL A 3 13.23 9.60 8.41
CA VAL A 3 12.63 9.09 7.17
C VAL A 3 13.22 7.72 6.92
N VAL A 4 12.36 6.72 6.71
CA VAL A 4 12.79 5.37 6.33
C VAL A 4 12.95 5.33 4.81
N LEU A 5 14.13 4.96 4.32
CA LEU A 5 14.41 4.80 2.89
C LEU A 5 14.82 3.35 2.60
N THR A 6 14.05 2.62 1.80
CA THR A 6 14.27 1.17 1.59
C THR A 6 14.03 0.71 0.15
N GLY A 7 14.78 -0.30 -0.31
CA GLY A 7 14.54 -0.99 -1.59
C GLY A 7 13.51 -2.11 -1.52
N TYR A 8 13.02 -2.45 -0.33
CA TYR A 8 12.05 -3.53 -0.09
C TYR A 8 10.76 -2.98 0.49
N ALA A 9 10.17 -2.01 -0.20
CA ALA A 9 9.02 -1.29 0.31
C ALA A 9 7.75 -2.15 0.30
N SER A 10 6.99 -2.08 1.40
CA SER A 10 5.65 -2.65 1.50
C SER A 10 4.74 -1.73 2.32
N ILE A 11 3.43 -1.87 2.17
CA ILE A 11 2.45 -1.13 2.97
C ILE A 11 2.60 -1.51 4.45
N ALA A 12 2.78 -2.79 4.76
CA ALA A 12 2.89 -3.28 6.14
C ALA A 12 4.07 -2.62 6.88
N THR A 13 5.25 -2.65 6.27
CA THR A 13 6.47 -2.05 6.85
C THR A 13 6.41 -0.53 6.91
N ALA A 14 5.70 0.12 5.98
CA ALA A 14 5.44 1.56 6.06
C ALA A 14 4.59 1.91 7.28
N VAL A 15 3.48 1.19 7.50
CA VAL A 15 2.59 1.40 8.67
C VAL A 15 3.35 1.19 9.98
N GLU A 16 4.17 0.14 10.07
CA GLU A 16 5.00 -0.12 11.25
C GLU A 16 6.03 0.98 11.51
N ALA A 17 6.74 1.44 10.47
CA ALA A 17 7.70 2.52 10.58
C ALA A 17 7.06 3.80 11.13
N ILE A 18 5.89 4.18 10.62
CA ILE A 18 5.16 5.37 11.10
C ILE A 18 4.71 5.18 12.56
N LYS A 19 4.20 4.00 12.93
CA LYS A 19 3.85 3.66 14.33
C LYS A 19 5.04 3.76 15.28
N LEU A 20 6.24 3.42 14.82
CA LEU A 20 7.50 3.53 15.57
C LEU A 20 8.09 4.96 15.59
N GLY A 21 7.39 5.94 15.00
CA GLY A 21 7.77 7.35 15.05
C GLY A 21 8.55 7.83 13.82
N ALA A 22 8.62 7.06 12.74
CA ALA A 22 9.09 7.59 11.47
C ALA A 22 8.15 8.71 11.00
N SER A 23 8.76 9.79 10.52
CA SER A 23 8.07 10.95 9.97
C SER A 23 7.64 10.73 8.52
N ASN A 24 8.32 9.85 7.79
CA ASN A 24 7.97 9.45 6.42
C ASN A 24 8.63 8.11 6.04
N TYR A 25 8.19 7.52 4.94
CA TYR A 25 8.64 6.24 4.40
C TYR A 25 8.76 6.32 2.87
N LEU A 26 9.97 6.14 2.33
CA LEU A 26 10.30 6.26 0.91
C LEU A 26 10.81 4.93 0.34
N PRO A 27 10.26 4.45 -0.79
CA PRO A 27 10.85 3.36 -1.57
C PRO A 27 11.99 3.86 -2.45
N LYS A 28 13.10 3.10 -2.55
CA LYS A 28 14.11 3.32 -3.58
C LYS A 28 13.57 2.88 -4.96
N PRO A 29 13.99 3.53 -6.06
CA PRO A 29 14.90 4.67 -6.10
C PRO A 29 14.21 5.97 -5.64
N SER A 30 14.96 6.79 -4.91
CA SER A 30 14.57 8.15 -4.54
C SER A 30 15.76 9.05 -4.80
N ASP A 31 15.51 10.24 -5.31
CA ASP A 31 16.54 11.26 -5.50
C ASP A 31 16.65 12.18 -4.27
N THR A 32 17.50 13.20 -4.37
CA THR A 32 17.70 14.17 -3.29
C THR A 32 16.42 14.97 -3.02
N ASP A 33 15.68 15.35 -4.06
CA ASP A 33 14.49 16.18 -3.97
C ASP A 33 13.36 15.42 -3.25
N ASP A 34 13.21 14.12 -3.53
CA ASP A 34 12.28 13.22 -2.82
C ASP A 34 12.54 13.19 -1.31
N ILE A 35 13.83 13.13 -0.93
CA ILE A 35 14.26 13.07 0.47
C ILE A 35 13.98 14.41 1.16
N GLU A 36 14.35 15.53 0.55
CA GLU A 36 14.09 16.86 1.08
C GLU A 36 12.58 17.10 1.26
N ALA A 37 11.77 16.76 0.25
CA ALA A 37 10.32 16.86 0.30
C ALA A 37 9.72 15.98 1.43
N ALA A 38 10.29 14.80 1.67
CA ALA A 38 9.84 13.93 2.75
C ALA A 38 10.07 14.54 4.14
N PHE A 39 11.17 15.26 4.33
CA PHE A 39 11.39 16.05 5.55
C PHE A 39 10.54 17.33 5.56
N ALA A 40 10.29 18.02 4.46
CA ALA A 40 9.41 19.20 4.47
C ALA A 40 7.95 18.85 4.84
N LYS A 41 7.42 17.72 4.33
CA LYS A 41 6.02 17.30 4.56
C LYS A 41 5.67 17.10 6.03
N ALA A 42 6.56 16.47 6.80
CA ALA A 42 6.30 16.25 8.21
C ALA A 42 6.63 17.48 9.10
N GLU A 43 7.07 18.60 8.53
CA GLU A 43 7.25 19.90 9.20
C GLU A 43 5.90 20.63 9.30
N GLY A 44 5.03 20.47 8.30
CA GLY A 44 3.69 21.07 8.25
C GLY A 44 2.63 20.37 9.12
N GLY A 45 2.99 19.42 9.98
CA GLY A 45 2.02 18.69 10.82
C GLY A 45 1.01 17.82 10.06
N ALA A 46 1.14 17.72 8.73
CA ALA A 46 0.30 16.89 7.88
C ALA A 46 0.71 15.42 8.03
N ALA A 47 0.29 14.80 9.14
CA ALA A 47 0.18 13.35 9.25
C ALA A 47 -0.81 12.89 8.17
N GLY A 48 -0.31 12.64 6.95
CA GLY A 48 -1.08 12.26 5.77
C GLY A 48 -2.30 13.15 5.56
N ASP A 49 -2.21 14.16 4.69
CA ASP A 49 -3.35 15.04 4.40
C ASP A 49 -4.59 14.19 4.06
N VAL A 50 -5.53 14.08 4.99
CA VAL A 50 -6.72 13.22 4.88
C VAL A 50 -7.63 13.70 3.74
N ALA A 51 -7.43 14.96 3.33
CA ALA A 51 -8.05 15.55 2.15
C ALA A 51 -7.39 15.13 0.83
N THR A 52 -6.26 14.39 0.85
CA THR A 52 -5.63 13.86 -0.37
C THR A 52 -6.67 12.99 -1.09
N PRO A 53 -7.06 13.34 -2.32
CA PRO A 53 -8.02 12.54 -3.06
C PRO A 53 -7.48 11.13 -3.24
N LEU A 54 -8.21 10.13 -2.75
CA LEU A 54 -7.92 8.74 -3.08
C LEU A 54 -8.06 8.61 -4.59
N GLY A 55 -6.95 8.34 -5.27
CA GLY A 55 -6.96 8.12 -6.71
C GLY A 55 -7.91 6.97 -7.02
N ASN A 56 -8.97 7.25 -7.77
CA ASN A 56 -9.92 6.25 -8.20
C ASN A 56 -9.31 5.44 -9.36
N ARG A 57 -8.20 4.73 -9.10
CA ARG A 57 -7.71 3.72 -10.05
C ARG A 57 -8.67 2.55 -9.97
N PRO A 58 -9.45 2.26 -11.03
CA PRO A 58 -10.23 1.04 -11.05
C PRO A 58 -9.28 -0.14 -10.87
N THR A 59 -9.65 -1.05 -9.97
CA THR A 59 -8.96 -2.30 -9.74
C THR A 59 -8.74 -3.01 -11.09
N SER A 60 -7.54 -3.53 -11.33
CA SER A 60 -7.25 -4.19 -12.60
C SER A 60 -8.18 -5.39 -12.79
N ILE A 61 -8.55 -5.72 -14.04
CA ILE A 61 -9.36 -6.91 -14.34
C ILE A 61 -8.74 -8.17 -13.73
N LYS A 62 -7.40 -8.29 -13.77
CA LYS A 62 -6.68 -9.41 -13.18
C LYS A 62 -6.85 -9.50 -11.67
N THR A 63 -6.88 -8.35 -10.98
CA THR A 63 -7.10 -8.32 -9.53
C THR A 63 -8.54 -8.70 -9.20
N LEU A 64 -9.52 -8.20 -9.96
CA LEU A 64 -10.93 -8.58 -9.80
C LEU A 64 -11.16 -10.07 -10.09
N GLU A 65 -10.52 -10.61 -11.13
CA GLU A 65 -10.54 -12.04 -11.45
C GLU A 65 -9.98 -12.86 -10.29
N TRP A 66 -8.81 -12.47 -9.76
CA TRP A 66 -8.20 -13.15 -8.63
C TRP A 66 -9.09 -13.11 -7.38
N GLU A 67 -9.65 -11.94 -7.03
CA GLU A 67 -10.58 -11.78 -5.92
C GLU A 67 -11.83 -12.65 -6.09
N ARG A 68 -12.41 -12.68 -7.30
CA ARG A 68 -13.58 -13.52 -7.62
C ARG A 68 -13.27 -15.00 -7.48
N ILE A 69 -12.14 -15.47 -8.01
CA ILE A 69 -11.70 -16.87 -7.88
C ILE A 69 -11.51 -17.21 -6.40
N HIS A 70 -10.84 -16.35 -5.63
CA HIS A 70 -10.62 -16.58 -4.20
C HIS A 70 -11.92 -16.62 -3.39
N GLN A 71 -12.87 -15.75 -3.72
CA GLN A 71 -14.18 -15.73 -3.10
C GLN A 71 -14.93 -17.04 -3.40
N THR A 72 -15.05 -17.45 -4.67
CA THR A 72 -15.74 -18.69 -5.04
C THR A 72 -15.05 -19.92 -4.45
N LEU A 73 -13.71 -19.92 -4.35
CA LEU A 73 -12.97 -20.98 -3.65
C LEU A 73 -13.36 -21.02 -2.17
N ALA A 74 -13.37 -19.89 -1.47
CA ALA A 74 -13.73 -19.82 -0.05
C ALA A 74 -15.17 -20.27 0.19
N GLU A 75 -16.12 -19.88 -0.67
CA GLU A 75 -17.53 -20.31 -0.61
C GLU A 75 -17.69 -21.83 -0.79
N ASN A 76 -16.79 -22.46 -1.55
CA ASN A 76 -16.81 -23.90 -1.84
C ASN A 76 -15.80 -24.71 -1.01
N ASN A 77 -15.38 -24.22 0.16
CA ASN A 77 -14.39 -24.88 1.04
C ASN A 77 -13.10 -25.29 0.31
N PHE A 78 -12.65 -24.44 -0.63
CA PHE A 78 -11.49 -24.65 -1.50
C PHE A 78 -11.56 -25.93 -2.37
N ASN A 79 -12.77 -26.44 -2.63
CA ASN A 79 -12.99 -27.51 -3.59
C ASN A 79 -12.93 -26.98 -5.02
N ILE A 80 -11.80 -27.20 -5.68
CA ILE A 80 -11.52 -26.73 -7.04
C ILE A 80 -12.57 -27.23 -8.05
N SER A 81 -13.06 -28.47 -7.91
CA SER A 81 -14.02 -29.04 -8.86
C SER A 81 -15.40 -28.39 -8.77
N GLU A 82 -15.86 -28.03 -7.58
CA GLU A 82 -17.13 -27.31 -7.41
C GLU A 82 -17.01 -25.85 -7.83
N THR A 83 -15.89 -25.19 -7.51
CA THR A 83 -15.61 -23.82 -7.97
C THR A 83 -15.59 -23.70 -9.50
N ALA A 84 -15.06 -24.70 -10.22
CA ALA A 84 -15.01 -24.67 -11.69
C ALA A 84 -16.40 -24.81 -12.37
N ARG A 85 -17.44 -25.20 -11.63
CA ARG A 85 -18.81 -25.36 -12.15
C ARG A 85 -19.66 -24.09 -12.01
N GLN A 86 -19.19 -23.08 -11.29
CA GLN A 86 -19.87 -21.81 -11.00
C GLN A 86 -19.22 -20.65 -11.74
#